data_AF-A0A453CGV0-F1
#
_entry.id   AF-A0A453CGV0-F1
#
_cell.length_a   1.000
_cell.length_b   1.000
_cell.length_c   1.000
_cell.angle_alpha   90.00
_cell.angle_beta   90.00
_cell.angle_gamma   90.00
#
_symmetry.space_group_name_H-M   'P 1'
#
loop_
_entity.id
_entity.type
_entity.pdbx_description
1 polymer ?
#
loop_
_entity_poly.entity_id
_entity_poly.type
_entity_poly.pdbx_seq_one_letter_code
_entity_poly.pdbx_strand_id
1 'polypeptide(L)'
;NVSSLLKPGGYFFGIIPDSSTIWTKYQKNVEASHNKGLKVVPNSIRSDNYTITFEIEEEKFPFFGKKYQLKFANEAMFENHCLVHFPSLMRLAREAGLEYVEIQNLTEFYDDNRTQFAPMLGSCGANLVDPRGKLIARSYDILGAVPFSCIGFIQIFQFAQCLI
;
A
#
# COMPACT_ATOMS: atom_id res chain seq x y z
N ASN A 1 -16.92 -2.00 13.73
CA ASN A 1 -16.53 -2.84 12.57
C ASN A 1 -17.17 -2.21 11.34
N VAL A 2 -16.51 -2.19 10.19
CA VAL A 2 -17.06 -1.56 8.97
C VAL A 2 -18.32 -2.29 8.51
N SER A 3 -18.32 -3.62 8.52
CA SER A 3 -19.46 -4.44 8.09
C SER A 3 -20.71 -4.23 8.95
N SER A 4 -20.58 -3.83 10.22
CA SER A 4 -21.72 -3.55 11.10
C SER A 4 -22.29 -2.15 10.95
N LEU A 5 -21.60 -1.26 10.23
CA LEU A 5 -21.99 0.15 10.04
C LEU A 5 -22.49 0.44 8.63
N LEU A 6 -22.14 -0.41 7.66
CA LEU A 6 -22.62 -0.27 6.28
C LEU A 6 -24.10 -0.61 6.20
N LYS A 7 -24.85 0.29 5.55
CA LYS A 7 -26.21 0.00 5.11
C LYS A 7 -26.17 -1.02 3.96
N PRO A 8 -27.23 -1.79 3.73
CA PRO A 8 -27.37 -2.60 2.52
C PRO A 8 -27.06 -1.79 1.24
N GLY A 9 -26.17 -2.32 0.39
CA GLY A 9 -25.69 -1.62 -0.81
C GLY A 9 -24.66 -0.51 -0.58
N GLY A 10 -24.24 -0.27 0.67
CA GLY A 10 -23.20 0.70 1.00
C GLY A 10 -21.81 0.26 0.54
N TYR A 11 -20.95 1.23 0.24
CA TYR A 11 -19.58 0.99 -0.20
C TYR A 11 -18.58 1.27 0.91
N PHE A 12 -17.59 0.40 1.03
CA PHE A 12 -16.37 0.64 1.78
C PHE A 12 -15.24 0.85 0.77
N PHE A 13 -14.63 2.04 0.83
CA PHE A 13 -13.43 2.36 0.09
C PHE A 13 -12.25 2.41 1.06
N GLY A 14 -11.15 1.77 0.68
CA GLY A 14 -9.91 1.80 1.42
C GLY A 14 -8.74 1.82 0.47
N ILE A 15 -7.62 2.37 0.92
CA ILE A 15 -6.36 2.24 0.22
C ILE A 15 -5.47 1.37 1.11
N ILE A 16 -4.96 0.27 0.56
CA ILE A 16 -4.06 -0.65 1.27
C ILE A 16 -2.72 -0.77 0.53
N PRO A 17 -1.57 -0.71 1.23
CA PRO A 17 -0.26 -1.02 0.66
C PRO A 17 -0.21 -2.44 0.12
N ASP A 18 0.40 -2.67 -1.05
CA ASP A 18 0.63 -4.04 -1.52
C ASP A 18 1.79 -4.68 -0.78
N SER A 19 1.38 -5.55 0.12
CA SER A 19 2.23 -6.44 0.88
C SER A 19 3.10 -7.34 0.00
N SER A 20 2.65 -7.76 -1.18
CA SER A 20 3.40 -8.65 -2.08
C SER A 20 4.64 -7.96 -2.61
N THR A 21 4.52 -6.71 -3.06
CA THR A 21 5.68 -5.97 -3.56
C THR A 21 6.61 -5.54 -2.43
N ILE A 22 6.06 -5.08 -1.30
CA ILE A 22 6.87 -4.76 -0.11
C ILE A 22 7.69 -6.00 0.30
N TRP A 23 7.06 -7.17 0.35
CA TRP A 23 7.73 -8.43 0.67
C TRP A 23 8.76 -8.85 -0.39
N THR A 24 8.44 -8.71 -1.67
CA THR A 24 9.37 -9.02 -2.77
C THR A 24 10.62 -8.14 -2.71
N LYS A 25 10.47 -6.84 -2.44
CA LYS A 25 11.59 -5.90 -2.24
C LYS A 25 12.44 -6.29 -1.04
N TYR A 26 11.81 -6.69 0.06
CA TYR A 26 12.50 -7.20 1.24
C TYR A 26 13.35 -8.43 0.90
N GLN A 27 12.75 -9.45 0.26
CA GLN A 27 13.43 -10.69 -0.11
C GLN A 27 14.64 -10.42 -1.03
N LYS A 28 14.49 -9.56 -2.05
CA LYS A 28 15.61 -9.17 -2.92
C LYS A 28 16.78 -8.54 -2.16
N ASN A 29 16.50 -7.72 -1.14
CA ASN A 29 17.56 -7.13 -0.30
C ASN A 29 18.26 -8.20 0.56
N VAL A 30 17.51 -9.15 1.10
CA VAL A 30 18.04 -10.29 1.85
C VAL A 30 18.96 -11.13 0.97
N GLU A 31 18.48 -11.54 -0.22
CA GLU A 31 19.26 -12.30 -1.21
C GLU A 31 20.53 -11.57 -1.65
N ALA A 32 20.44 -10.26 -1.91
CA ALA A 32 21.60 -9.45 -2.27
C ALA A 32 22.66 -9.36 -1.15
N SER A 33 22.24 -9.40 0.12
CA SER A 33 23.17 -9.44 1.26
C SER A 33 23.89 -10.79 1.36
N HIS A 34 23.15 -11.89 1.18
CA HIS A 34 23.72 -13.23 1.13
C HIS A 34 24.75 -13.38 0.01
N ASN A 35 24.44 -12.87 -1.19
CA ASN A 35 25.37 -12.89 -2.33
C ASN A 35 26.65 -12.08 -2.10
N LYS A 36 26.64 -11.11 -1.19
CA LYS A 36 27.80 -10.29 -0.81
C LYS A 36 28.57 -10.85 0.39
N GLY A 37 28.18 -12.00 0.93
CA GLY A 37 28.84 -12.63 2.08
C GLY A 37 28.69 -11.85 3.40
N LEU A 38 27.71 -10.93 3.47
CA LEU A 38 27.42 -10.18 4.70
C LEU A 38 26.75 -11.11 5.72
N LYS A 39 27.33 -11.19 6.93
CA LYS A 39 26.79 -11.98 8.03
C LYS A 39 25.48 -11.44 8.62
N VAL A 40 25.12 -10.19 8.30
CA VAL A 40 23.91 -9.53 8.80
C VAL A 40 22.91 -9.38 7.66
N VAL A 41 21.75 -9.98 7.84
CA VAL A 41 20.63 -9.83 6.91
C VAL A 41 20.00 -8.45 7.11
N PRO A 42 19.87 -7.62 6.05
CA PRO A 42 19.21 -6.33 6.16
C PRO A 42 17.73 -6.56 6.50
N ASN A 43 17.29 -6.01 7.63
CA ASN A 43 15.90 -6.02 8.06
C ASN A 43 15.08 -4.83 7.49
N SER A 44 15.66 -4.07 6.55
CA SER A 44 15.05 -2.84 6.04
C SER A 44 15.12 -2.70 4.53
N ILE A 45 14.12 -2.01 3.99
CA ILE A 45 14.06 -1.52 2.61
C ILE A 45 14.29 -0.01 2.69
N ARG A 46 15.36 0.46 2.05
CA ARG A 46 15.69 1.89 1.99
C ARG A 46 15.49 2.40 0.57
N SER A 47 14.73 3.48 0.46
CA SER A 47 14.58 4.31 -0.73
C SER A 47 14.98 5.74 -0.39
N ASP A 48 15.06 6.61 -1.40
CA ASP A 48 15.41 8.02 -1.21
C ASP A 48 14.33 8.78 -0.41
N ASN A 49 13.07 8.33 -0.50
CA ASN A 49 11.91 9.00 0.10
C ASN A 49 11.34 8.31 1.34
N TYR A 50 11.71 7.05 1.58
CA TYR A 50 11.20 6.29 2.73
C TYR A 50 12.15 5.17 3.16
N THR A 51 11.97 4.73 4.40
CA THR A 51 12.58 3.52 4.95
C THR A 51 11.48 2.65 5.56
N ILE A 52 11.44 1.37 5.17
CA ILE A 52 10.59 0.35 5.79
C ILE A 52 11.52 -0.56 6.59
N THR A 53 11.29 -0.69 7.90
CA THR A 53 12.07 -1.56 8.79
C THR A 53 11.16 -2.65 9.35
N PHE A 54 11.45 -3.90 9.07
CA PHE A 54 10.73 -5.03 9.64
C PHE A 54 11.21 -5.31 11.06
N GLU A 55 10.26 -5.66 11.93
CA GLU A 55 10.59 -6.22 13.24
C GLU A 55 11.30 -7.57 13.03
N ILE A 56 12.40 -7.77 13.76
CA ILE A 56 13.36 -8.89 13.56
C ILE A 56 12.81 -10.21 14.12
N GLU A 57 11.64 -10.21 14.77
CA GLU A 57 11.10 -11.42 15.38
C GLU A 57 10.56 -12.39 14.32
N GLU A 58 11.22 -13.56 14.29
CA GLU A 58 10.93 -14.83 13.60
C GLU A 58 11.44 -15.03 12.15
N GLU A 59 12.19 -16.13 11.98
CA GLU A 59 12.78 -16.64 10.72
C GLU A 59 11.73 -17.03 9.66
N LYS A 60 10.44 -17.12 10.02
CA LYS A 60 9.37 -17.57 9.14
C LYS A 60 8.35 -16.46 8.91
N PHE A 61 7.95 -16.25 7.65
CA PHE A 61 6.93 -15.26 7.32
C PHE A 61 5.60 -15.66 8.00
N PRO A 62 5.07 -14.86 8.93
CA PRO A 62 3.77 -15.15 9.51
C PRO A 62 2.71 -14.93 8.43
N PHE A 63 1.71 -15.81 8.37
CA PHE A 63 0.58 -15.69 7.43
C PHE A 63 -0.19 -14.37 7.59
N PHE A 64 -0.02 -13.68 8.72
CA PHE A 64 -0.70 -12.43 9.04
C PHE A 64 0.25 -11.46 9.76
N GLY A 65 0.11 -10.18 9.44
CA GLY A 65 0.47 -9.12 10.37
C GLY A 65 1.96 -8.97 10.66
N LYS A 66 2.84 -9.30 9.69
CA LYS A 66 4.25 -8.94 9.84
C LYS A 66 4.35 -7.42 9.99
N LYS A 67 4.80 -6.99 11.15
CA LYS A 67 4.89 -5.57 11.51
C LYS A 67 6.09 -4.94 10.85
N TYR A 68 5.90 -3.70 10.42
CA TYR A 68 6.97 -2.88 9.90
C TYR A 68 6.80 -1.44 10.35
N GLN A 69 7.93 -0.77 10.53
CA GLN A 69 8.00 0.66 10.76
C GLN A 69 8.26 1.35 9.44
N LEU A 70 7.40 2.31 9.09
CA LEU A 70 7.56 3.18 7.94
C LEU A 70 8.07 4.54 8.41
N LYS A 71 9.14 5.03 7.79
CA LYS A 71 9.67 6.36 8.03
C LYS A 71 9.85 7.09 6.72
N PHE A 72 9.24 8.25 6.56
CA PHE A 72 9.47 9.12 5.40
C PHE A 72 10.73 9.96 5.58
N ALA A 73 11.40 10.28 4.48
CA ALA A 73 12.66 11.04 4.52
C ALA A 73 12.48 12.43 5.16
N ASN A 74 11.31 13.03 4.98
CA ASN A 74 10.98 14.36 5.51
C ASN A 74 10.26 14.31 6.88
N GLU A 75 10.07 13.12 7.47
CA GLU A 75 9.35 12.96 8.72
C GLU A 75 10.27 12.45 9.84
N ALA A 76 10.11 13.05 11.03
CA ALA A 76 10.90 12.69 12.20
C ALA A 76 10.38 11.41 12.88
N MET A 77 9.09 11.12 12.76
CA MET A 77 8.44 9.97 13.40
C MET A 77 8.37 8.77 12.46
N PHE A 78 8.25 7.58 13.05
CA PHE A 78 7.99 6.34 12.35
C PHE A 78 6.54 5.92 12.62
N GLU A 79 5.89 5.40 11.59
CA GLU A 79 4.55 4.84 11.66
C GLU A 79 4.62 3.31 11.75
N ASN A 80 3.86 2.72 12.66
CA ASN A 80 3.78 1.27 12.80
C ASN A 80 2.64 0.73 11.93
N HIS A 81 3.00 -0.18 11.02
CA HIS A 81 2.08 -0.78 10.06
C HIS A 81 2.17 -2.30 10.11
N CYS A 82 1.17 -2.96 9.54
CA CYS A 82 1.13 -4.41 9.40
C CYS A 82 0.97 -4.77 7.93
N LEU A 83 1.69 -5.79 7.46
CA LEU A 83 1.44 -6.36 6.14
C LEU A 83 0.06 -7.04 6.12
N VAL A 84 -0.76 -6.64 5.16
CA VAL A 84 -2.09 -7.20 4.93
C VAL A 84 -1.97 -8.40 4.00
N HIS A 85 -2.29 -9.60 4.46
CA HIS A 85 -2.37 -10.77 3.59
C HIS A 85 -3.66 -10.72 2.77
N PHE A 86 -3.54 -10.29 1.51
CA PHE A 86 -4.67 -9.98 0.66
C PHE A 86 -5.66 -11.14 0.45
N PRO A 87 -5.22 -12.39 0.18
CA PRO A 87 -6.16 -13.51 0.10
C PRO A 87 -6.98 -13.70 1.38
N SER A 88 -6.38 -13.48 2.54
CA SER A 88 -7.11 -13.55 3.81
C SER A 88 -8.08 -12.39 3.98
N LEU A 89 -7.70 -11.17 3.58
CA LEU A 89 -8.61 -10.02 3.61
C LEU A 89 -9.85 -10.28 2.75
N MET A 90 -9.67 -10.78 1.52
CA MET A 90 -10.77 -11.09 0.61
C MET A 90 -11.71 -12.16 1.19
N ARG A 91 -11.13 -13.19 1.83
CA ARG A 91 -11.91 -14.22 2.51
C ARG A 91 -12.72 -13.63 3.67
N LEU A 92 -12.10 -12.83 4.55
CA LEU A 92 -12.77 -12.21 5.69
C LEU A 92 -13.84 -11.19 5.27
N ALA A 93 -13.60 -10.44 4.20
CA ALA A 93 -14.58 -9.52 3.64
C ALA A 93 -15.84 -10.27 3.19
N ARG A 94 -15.67 -11.38 2.45
CA ARG A 94 -16.78 -12.25 2.04
C ARG A 94 -17.53 -12.84 3.23
N GLU A 95 -16.81 -13.34 4.24
CA GLU A 95 -17.41 -13.85 5.48
C GLU A 95 -18.22 -12.77 6.22
N ALA A 96 -17.86 -11.50 6.06
CA ALA A 96 -18.56 -10.35 6.64
C ALA A 96 -19.70 -9.80 5.75
N GLY A 97 -20.04 -10.47 4.63
CA GLY A 97 -21.09 -10.03 3.69
C GLY A 97 -20.67 -8.90 2.75
N LEU A 98 -19.36 -8.68 2.60
CA LEU A 98 -18.81 -7.71 1.65
C LEU A 98 -18.46 -8.42 0.35
N GLU A 99 -19.01 -7.90 -0.75
CA GLU A 99 -18.60 -8.26 -2.09
C GLU A 99 -17.52 -7.31 -2.58
N TYR A 100 -16.51 -7.89 -3.20
CA TYR A 100 -15.48 -7.14 -3.89
C TYR A 100 -16.04 -6.53 -5.17
N VAL A 101 -15.79 -5.24 -5.38
CA VAL A 101 -16.20 -4.51 -6.59
C VAL A 101 -14.98 -4.22 -7.46
N GLU A 102 -13.99 -3.52 -6.89
CA GLU A 102 -12.86 -3.00 -7.67
C GLU A 102 -11.59 -2.89 -6.84
N ILE A 103 -10.48 -3.28 -7.44
CA ILE A 103 -9.12 -3.26 -6.93
C ILE A 103 -8.32 -2.66 -8.08
N GLN A 104 -7.87 -1.42 -7.91
CA GLN A 104 -7.08 -0.73 -8.92
C GLN A 104 -5.81 -0.17 -8.31
N ASN A 105 -4.70 -0.29 -9.04
CA ASN A 105 -3.45 0.35 -8.64
C ASN A 105 -3.63 1.87 -8.65
N LEU A 106 -3.18 2.54 -7.58
CA LEU A 106 -3.29 3.99 -7.42
C LEU A 106 -2.69 4.79 -8.59
N THR A 107 -1.57 4.33 -9.18
CA THR A 107 -0.98 5.01 -10.35
C THR A 107 -1.84 4.87 -11.59
N GLU A 108 -2.45 3.69 -11.79
CA GLU A 108 -3.36 3.43 -12.91
C GLU A 108 -4.64 4.25 -12.73
N PHE A 109 -5.21 4.24 -11.51
CA PHE A 109 -6.36 5.07 -11.16
C PHE A 109 -6.10 6.55 -11.43
N TYR A 110 -4.91 7.05 -11.05
CA TYR A 110 -4.54 8.43 -11.32
C TYR A 110 -4.45 8.71 -12.83
N ASP A 111 -3.79 7.83 -13.58
CA ASP A 111 -3.63 8.00 -15.03
C ASP A 111 -4.99 8.00 -15.76
N ASP A 112 -5.92 7.13 -15.36
CA ASP A 112 -7.29 7.07 -15.90
C ASP A 112 -8.10 8.32 -15.58
N ASN A 113 -7.88 8.93 -14.41
CA ASN A 113 -8.64 10.09 -13.93
C ASN A 113 -7.85 11.40 -13.98
N ARG A 114 -6.72 11.42 -14.70
CA ARG A 114 -5.76 12.55 -14.71
C ARG A 114 -6.39 13.88 -15.09
N THR A 115 -7.37 13.89 -15.99
CA THR A 115 -8.03 15.12 -16.46
C THR A 115 -8.82 15.81 -15.35
N GLN A 116 -9.29 15.04 -14.38
CA GLN A 116 -10.06 15.53 -13.24
C GLN A 116 -9.15 15.88 -12.06
N PHE A 117 -8.14 15.04 -11.77
CA PHE A 117 -7.29 15.20 -10.59
C PHE A 117 -6.02 16.03 -10.79
N ALA A 118 -5.48 16.13 -12.01
CA ALA A 118 -4.26 16.90 -12.25
C ALA A 118 -4.39 18.39 -11.85
N PRO A 119 -5.51 19.10 -12.12
CA PRO A 119 -5.68 20.48 -11.66
C PRO A 119 -5.71 20.61 -10.13
N MET A 120 -6.31 19.63 -9.44
CA MET A 120 -6.35 19.58 -7.98
C MET A 120 -4.95 19.36 -7.39
N LEU A 121 -4.20 18.39 -7.93
CA LEU A 121 -2.83 18.10 -7.48
C LEU A 121 -1.84 19.21 -7.84
N GLY A 122 -2.04 19.91 -8.97
CA GLY A 122 -1.24 21.07 -9.35
C GLY A 122 -1.49 22.29 -8.46
N SER A 123 -2.69 22.39 -7.89
CA SER A 123 -3.06 23.45 -6.93
C SER A 123 -2.55 23.17 -5.52
N CYS A 124 -2.41 21.89 -5.15
CA CYS A 124 -1.64 21.49 -3.98
C CYS A 124 -0.15 21.78 -4.26
N GLY A 125 0.47 22.73 -3.56
CA GLY A 125 1.85 23.20 -3.79
C GLY A 125 2.98 22.16 -3.63
N ALA A 126 2.67 20.86 -3.70
CA ALA A 126 3.56 19.72 -3.57
C ALA A 126 4.32 19.37 -4.86
N ASN A 127 4.14 20.11 -5.97
CA ASN A 127 4.84 19.90 -7.25
C ASN A 127 4.88 18.41 -7.66
N LEU A 128 3.73 17.73 -7.57
CA LEU A 128 3.62 16.29 -7.78
C LEU A 128 3.46 15.91 -9.25
N VAL A 129 3.00 16.85 -10.05
CA VAL A 129 2.67 16.68 -11.47
C VAL A 129 3.49 17.66 -12.31
N ASP A 130 3.83 17.25 -13.52
CA ASP A 130 4.38 18.15 -14.54
C ASP A 130 3.29 19.12 -15.06
N PRO A 131 3.64 20.15 -15.85
CA PRO A 131 2.66 21.06 -16.43
C PRO A 131 1.62 20.40 -17.35
N ARG A 132 1.82 19.14 -17.73
CA ARG A 132 0.90 18.33 -18.54
C ARG A 132 0.02 17.41 -17.68
N GLY A 133 0.15 17.48 -16.36
CA GLY A 133 -0.60 16.66 -15.41
C GLY A 133 -0.04 15.26 -15.20
N LYS A 134 1.15 14.92 -15.73
CA LYS A 134 1.78 13.61 -15.52
C LYS A 134 2.54 13.59 -14.19
N LEU A 135 2.48 12.49 -13.46
CA LEU A 135 3.31 12.31 -12.26
C LEU A 135 4.80 12.41 -12.64
N ILE A 136 5.55 13.21 -11.89
CA ILE A 136 7.01 13.27 -12.05
C ILE A 136 7.68 12.09 -11.33
N ALA A 137 8.89 11.70 -11.74
CA ALA A 137 9.61 10.52 -11.22
C ALA A 137 9.60 10.42 -9.68
N ARG A 138 9.95 11.51 -8.98
CA ARG A 138 9.93 11.56 -7.50
C ARG A 138 8.54 11.40 -6.90
N SER A 139 7.49 11.76 -7.63
CA SER A 139 6.11 11.63 -7.16
C SER A 139 5.63 10.20 -7.27
N TYR A 140 6.16 9.40 -8.18
CA TYR A 140 5.95 7.96 -8.10
C TYR A 140 6.48 7.42 -6.79
N ASP A 141 7.56 7.96 -6.24
CA ASP A 141 8.01 7.55 -4.91
C ASP A 141 7.26 8.22 -3.76
N ILE A 142 6.68 9.43 -3.92
CA ILE A 142 6.01 10.24 -2.85
C ILE A 142 4.49 10.07 -2.78
N LEU A 143 3.77 10.07 -3.91
CA LEU A 143 2.43 9.45 -3.99
C LEU A 143 2.54 7.93 -3.79
N GLY A 144 3.78 7.43 -3.90
CA GLY A 144 4.23 6.15 -3.40
C GLY A 144 4.79 6.10 -1.98
N ALA A 145 4.79 7.24 -1.27
CA ALA A 145 5.24 7.45 0.10
C ALA A 145 4.06 7.80 1.02
N VAL A 146 2.86 7.33 0.69
CA VAL A 146 2.25 6.32 1.55
C VAL A 146 2.70 5.03 0.84
N PRO A 147 2.98 3.82 1.42
CA PRO A 147 3.57 2.69 0.68
C PRO A 147 2.68 2.10 -0.45
N PHE A 148 2.43 2.89 -1.49
CA PHE A 148 1.37 2.79 -2.48
C PHE A 148 1.95 2.85 -3.91
N SER A 149 3.25 3.12 -4.11
CA SER A 149 3.89 3.03 -5.45
C SER A 149 4.53 1.71 -5.75
N CYS A 150 4.41 0.80 -4.79
CA CYS A 150 4.20 -0.55 -5.19
C CYS A 150 2.81 -0.91 -4.74
N ILE A 151 1.87 -0.69 -5.66
CA ILE A 151 0.55 -1.29 -5.70
C ILE A 151 -0.28 -0.97 -4.45
N GLY A 152 -0.44 0.32 -4.20
CA GLY A 152 -1.57 0.78 -3.43
C GLY A 152 -2.86 0.42 -4.15
N PHE A 153 -3.64 -0.53 -3.65
CA PHE A 153 -4.94 -0.83 -4.25
C PHE A 153 -6.00 0.08 -3.66
N ILE A 154 -6.72 0.84 -4.49
CA ILE A 154 -8.06 1.31 -4.12
C ILE A 154 -8.93 0.08 -4.10
N GLN A 155 -9.39 -0.30 -2.92
CA GLN A 155 -10.35 -1.39 -2.76
C GLN A 155 -11.72 -0.80 -2.54
N ILE A 156 -12.64 -1.15 -3.43
CA ILE A 156 -14.06 -0.88 -3.30
C ILE A 156 -14.73 -2.21 -2.96
N PHE A 157 -15.32 -2.27 -1.77
CA PHE A 157 -16.21 -3.35 -1.37
C PHE A 157 -17.63 -2.82 -1.30
N GLN A 158 -18.60 -3.57 -1.80
CA GLN A 158 -20.02 -3.27 -1.66
C GLN A 158 -20.62 -4.25 -0.67
N PHE A 159 -21.45 -3.74 0.24
CA PHE A 159 -22.19 -4.60 1.14
C PHE A 159 -23.29 -5.32 0.36
N ALA A 160 -23.10 -6.62 0.17
CA ALA A 160 -24.08 -7.45 -0.49
C ALA A 160 -25.26 -7.64 0.45
N GLN A 161 -26.40 -7.14 0.02
CA GLN A 161 -27.66 -7.48 0.65
C GLN A 161 -27.88 -8.97 0.40
N CYS A 162 -27.73 -9.80 1.44
CA CYS A 162 -28.21 -11.18 1.39
C CYS A 162 -29.71 -11.10 1.04
N LEU A 163 -30.04 -11.45 -0.20
CA LEU A 163 -31.40 -11.85 -0.59
C LEU A 163 -31.77 -13.05 0.29
N ILE A 164 -32.57 -12.79 1.32
CA ILE A 164 -33.45 -13.78 1.93
C ILE A 164 -34.85 -13.48 1.40
#